data_AF-A0A2N4Z5S7-F1
#
_entry.id   AF-A0A2N4Z5S7-F1
#
_cell.length_a   1.000
_cell.length_b   1.000
_cell.length_c   1.000
_cell.angle_alpha   90.00
_cell.angle_beta   90.00
_cell.angle_gamma   90.00
#
_symmetry.space_group_name_H-M   'P 1'
#
loop_
_entity.id
_entity.type
_entity.pdbx_description
1 polymer ?
#
loop_
_entity_poly.entity_id
_entity_poly.type
_entity_poly.pdbx_seq_one_letter_code
_entity_poly.pdbx_strand_id
1 'polypeptide(L)'
;LYHGEKVAFGTLAQLVLQNSPMDEIETVLGFCQRVGLPVTLAQMGVKEGIDAKIAAVAKATCAEGETIHNMPFAVTPESVHAAILTADLLGQQWLAR
;
A
#
# COMPACT_ATOMS: atom_id res chain seq x y z
N LEU A 1 -1.75 -9.00 12.55
CA LEU A 1 -2.11 -9.12 11.13
C LEU A 1 -1.58 -10.44 10.57
N TYR A 2 -2.44 -11.18 9.90
CA TYR A 2 -2.09 -12.35 9.12
C TYR A 2 -1.38 -11.96 7.82
N HIS A 3 -0.81 -12.95 7.13
CA HIS A 3 -0.08 -12.72 5.89
C HIS A 3 -0.96 -12.06 4.82
N GLY A 4 -2.14 -12.63 4.57
CA GLY A 4 -3.07 -12.11 3.54
C GLY A 4 -3.56 -10.69 3.80
N GLU A 5 -3.73 -10.29 5.07
CA GLU A 5 -4.11 -8.91 5.43
C GLU A 5 -3.03 -7.90 5.04
N LYS A 6 -1.75 -8.27 5.23
CA LYS A 6 -0.61 -7.45 4.80
C LYS A 6 -0.50 -7.39 3.28
N VAL A 7 -0.70 -8.53 2.61
CA VAL A 7 -0.67 -8.61 1.14
C VAL A 7 -1.77 -7.74 0.54
N ALA A 8 -2.99 -7.76 1.08
CA ALA A 8 -4.09 -6.94 0.58
C ALA A 8 -3.76 -5.43 0.55
N PHE A 9 -3.23 -4.91 1.66
CA PHE A 9 -2.80 -3.50 1.69
C PHE A 9 -1.59 -3.25 0.77
N GLY A 10 -0.65 -4.19 0.70
CA GLY A 10 0.48 -4.14 -0.25
C GLY A 10 0.03 -4.07 -1.71
N THR A 11 -1.04 -4.79 -2.08
CA THR A 11 -1.64 -4.73 -3.42
C THR A 11 -2.21 -3.35 -3.72
N LEU A 12 -2.88 -2.69 -2.77
CA LEU A 12 -3.33 -1.30 -2.95
C LEU A 12 -2.15 -0.34 -3.17
N ALA A 13 -1.09 -0.47 -2.38
CA ALA A 13 0.13 0.32 -2.57
C ALA A 13 0.79 0.05 -3.94
N GLN A 14 0.78 -1.20 -4.42
CA GLN A 14 1.29 -1.54 -5.74
C GLN A 14 0.47 -0.91 -6.87
N LEU A 15 -0.87 -0.93 -6.78
CA LEU A 15 -1.74 -0.29 -7.78
C LEU A 15 -1.45 1.22 -7.87
N VAL A 16 -1.22 1.87 -6.73
CA VAL A 16 -0.77 3.26 -6.71
C VAL A 16 0.62 3.41 -7.35
N LEU A 17 1.58 2.58 -6.97
CA LEU A 17 2.96 2.64 -7.47
C LEU A 17 3.03 2.50 -9.00
N GLN A 18 2.21 1.62 -9.58
CA GLN A 18 2.16 1.39 -11.03
C GLN A 18 1.22 2.37 -11.76
N ASN A 19 0.67 3.37 -11.05
CA ASN A 19 -0.25 4.35 -11.59
C ASN A 19 -1.47 3.70 -12.28
N SER A 20 -2.08 2.69 -11.63
CA SER A 20 -3.29 2.06 -12.12
C SER A 20 -4.45 3.08 -12.21
N PRO A 21 -5.38 2.88 -13.16
CA PRO A 21 -6.62 3.65 -13.23
C PRO A 21 -7.40 3.65 -11.90
N MET A 22 -8.05 4.77 -11.59
CA MET A 22 -8.77 4.93 -10.31
C MET A 22 -9.94 3.95 -10.14
N ASP A 23 -10.62 3.56 -11.21
CA ASP A 23 -11.70 2.58 -11.19
C ASP A 23 -11.19 1.18 -10.78
N GLU A 24 -9.97 0.80 -11.16
CA GLU A 24 -9.31 -0.41 -10.69
C GLU A 24 -9.00 -0.34 -9.19
N ILE A 25 -8.42 0.78 -8.73
CA ILE A 25 -8.11 0.99 -7.31
C ILE A 25 -9.40 0.95 -6.47
N GLU A 26 -10.46 1.64 -6.90
CA GLU A 26 -11.76 1.66 -6.22
C GLU A 26 -12.42 0.27 -6.21
N THR A 27 -12.24 -0.52 -7.27
CA THR A 27 -12.73 -1.91 -7.32
C THR A 27 -12.08 -2.76 -6.20
N VAL A 28 -10.76 -2.64 -6.02
CA VAL A 28 -10.03 -3.39 -4.99
C VAL A 28 -10.33 -2.85 -3.59
N LEU A 29 -10.38 -1.53 -3.40
CA LEU A 29 -10.80 -0.91 -2.13
C LEU A 29 -12.19 -1.39 -1.70
N GLY A 30 -13.15 -1.34 -2.62
CA GLY A 30 -14.51 -1.80 -2.37
C GLY A 30 -14.57 -3.30 -2.04
N PHE A 31 -13.80 -4.13 -2.73
CA PHE A 31 -13.69 -5.56 -2.40
C PHE A 31 -13.12 -5.77 -1.00
N CYS A 32 -11.95 -5.18 -0.70
CA CYS A 32 -11.28 -5.32 0.59
C CYS A 32 -12.18 -4.89 1.74
N GLN A 33 -12.86 -3.73 1.62
CA GLN A 33 -13.80 -3.26 2.63
C GLN A 33 -14.95 -4.27 2.86
N ARG A 34 -15.58 -4.79 1.78
CA ARG A 34 -16.70 -5.73 1.90
C ARG A 34 -16.33 -7.03 2.62
N VAL A 35 -15.09 -7.49 2.48
CA VAL A 35 -14.63 -8.75 3.10
C VAL A 35 -13.82 -8.53 4.39
N GLY A 36 -13.72 -7.29 4.87
CA GLY A 36 -13.04 -6.95 6.13
C GLY A 36 -11.51 -6.92 6.06
N LEU A 37 -10.93 -6.81 4.87
CA LEU A 37 -9.48 -6.60 4.70
C LEU A 37 -9.10 -5.13 4.95
N PRO A 38 -7.90 -4.87 5.50
CA PRO A 38 -7.46 -3.53 5.80
C PRO A 38 -7.13 -2.74 4.53
N VAL A 39 -7.58 -1.49 4.48
CA VAL A 39 -7.31 -0.52 3.40
C VAL A 39 -6.56 0.72 3.89
N THR A 40 -6.24 0.82 5.17
CA THR A 40 -5.49 1.92 5.79
C THR A 40 -4.39 1.40 6.72
N LEU A 41 -3.33 2.20 6.91
CA LEU A 41 -2.29 1.97 7.89
C LEU A 41 -2.85 1.92 9.33
N ALA A 42 -3.90 2.69 9.61
CA ALA A 42 -4.57 2.66 10.91
C ALA A 42 -5.24 1.30 11.18
N GLN A 43 -5.91 0.70 10.19
CA GLN A 43 -6.44 -0.67 10.27
C GLN A 43 -5.32 -1.71 10.35
N MET A 44 -4.15 -1.41 9.78
CA MET A 44 -2.93 -2.21 9.93
C MET A 44 -2.25 -2.06 11.31
N GLY A 45 -2.77 -1.19 12.19
CA GLY A 45 -2.21 -0.94 13.52
C GLY A 45 -1.05 0.07 13.54
N VAL A 46 -0.75 0.74 12.42
CA VAL A 46 0.29 1.76 12.32
C VAL A 46 -0.35 3.14 12.49
N LYS A 47 -0.32 3.68 13.71
CA LYS A 47 -1.02 4.92 14.08
C LYS A 47 -0.10 6.10 14.39
N GLU A 48 1.17 5.82 14.68
CA GLU A 48 2.16 6.81 15.14
C GLU A 48 3.51 6.56 14.48
N GLY A 49 4.30 7.62 14.33
CA GLY A 49 5.61 7.55 13.67
C GLY A 49 5.51 7.01 12.24
N ILE A 50 4.41 7.33 11.56
CA ILE A 50 4.04 6.77 10.26
C ILE A 50 5.19 6.97 9.27
N ASP A 51 5.65 8.20 9.10
CA ASP A 51 6.67 8.54 8.11
C ASP A 51 7.96 7.72 8.26
N ALA A 52 8.54 7.70 9.47
CA ALA A 52 9.75 6.94 9.75
C ALA A 52 9.57 5.42 9.57
N LYS A 53 8.40 4.88 9.97
CA LYS A 53 8.08 3.46 9.79
C LYS A 53 7.93 3.09 8.32
N ILE A 54 7.22 3.91 7.54
CA ILE A 54 7.03 3.68 6.12
C ILE A 54 8.35 3.84 5.36
N ALA A 55 9.24 4.75 5.79
CA ALA A 55 10.57 4.89 5.20
C ALA A 55 11.42 3.63 5.42
N ALA A 56 11.35 3.03 6.61
CA ALA A 56 12.01 1.76 6.90
C ALA A 56 11.43 0.60 6.08
N VAL A 57 10.09 0.53 5.94
CA VAL A 57 9.41 -0.46 5.09
C VAL A 57 9.85 -0.31 3.64
N ALA A 58 9.82 0.90 3.10
CA ALA A 58 10.20 1.17 1.72
C ALA A 58 11.64 0.77 1.40
N LYS A 59 12.58 1.07 2.31
CA LYS A 59 13.97 0.62 2.20
C LYS A 59 14.08 -0.91 2.19
N ALA A 60 13.33 -1.60 3.05
CA ALA A 60 13.32 -3.06 3.09
C ALA A 60 12.71 -3.67 1.83
N THR A 61 11.61 -3.11 1.32
CA THR A 61 10.97 -3.55 0.08
C THR A 61 11.91 -3.45 -1.12
N CYS A 62 12.80 -2.46 -1.16
CA CYS A 62 13.77 -2.26 -2.22
C CYS A 62 15.13 -2.95 -1.98
N ALA A 63 15.26 -3.80 -0.97
CA ALA A 63 16.51 -4.53 -0.72
C ALA A 63 16.92 -5.41 -1.91
N GLU A 64 18.21 -5.74 -2.01
CA GLU A 64 18.71 -6.63 -3.05
C GLU A 64 18.03 -8.01 -2.95
N GLY A 65 17.61 -8.55 -4.10
CA GLY A 65 16.93 -9.85 -4.18
C GLY A 65 15.41 -9.82 -3.91
N GLU A 66 14.83 -8.67 -3.58
CA GLU A 66 13.38 -8.54 -3.42
C GLU A 66 12.61 -8.60 -4.73
N THR A 67 11.34 -9.01 -4.64
CA THR A 67 10.50 -9.23 -5.84
C THR A 67 10.06 -7.95 -6.53
N ILE A 68 10.18 -6.78 -5.87
CA ILE A 68 9.79 -5.49 -6.45
C ILE A 68 10.62 -5.12 -7.68
N HIS A 69 11.82 -5.69 -7.82
CA HIS A 69 12.70 -5.50 -8.98
C HIS A 69 12.16 -6.16 -10.26
N ASN A 70 11.10 -6.97 -10.17
CA ASN A 70 10.42 -7.55 -11.33
C ASN A 70 9.40 -6.58 -11.97
N MET A 71 9.15 -5.41 -11.38
CA MET A 71 8.28 -4.40 -11.99
C MET A 71 8.88 -3.92 -13.32
N PRO A 72 8.06 -3.64 -14.36
CA PRO A 72 8.55 -3.25 -15.68
C PRO A 72 9.04 -1.78 -15.75
N PHE A 73 9.40 -1.22 -14.60
CA PHE A 73 9.90 0.14 -14.42
C PHE A 73 10.80 0.20 -13.19
N ALA A 74 11.66 1.22 -13.12
CA ALA A 74 12.54 1.42 -11.97
C ALA A 74 11.74 1.80 -10.72
N VAL A 75 12.02 1.13 -9.61
CA VAL A 75 11.38 1.40 -8.31
C VAL A 75 12.44 1.88 -7.33
N THR A 76 12.15 2.97 -6.62
CA THR A 76 13.01 3.52 -5.56
C THR A 76 12.31 3.48 -4.20
N PRO A 77 13.05 3.49 -3.07
CA PRO A 77 12.45 3.60 -1.74
C PRO A 77 11.51 4.81 -1.61
N GLU A 78 11.82 5.94 -2.24
CA GLU A 78 11.00 7.14 -2.20
C GLU A 78 9.65 6.91 -2.93
N SER A 79 9.68 6.23 -4.08
CA SER A 79 8.44 5.88 -4.80
C SER A 79 7.56 4.90 -4.02
N VAL A 80 8.15 3.91 -3.35
CA VAL A 80 7.41 2.95 -2.50
C VAL A 80 6.83 3.63 -1.28
N HIS A 81 7.59 4.52 -0.64
CA HIS A 81 7.12 5.32 0.48
C HIS A 81 5.91 6.18 0.09
N ALA A 82 6.03 6.92 -1.01
CA ALA A 82 4.94 7.74 -1.54
C ALA A 82 3.71 6.91 -1.90
N ALA A 83 3.89 5.74 -2.50
CA ALA A 83 2.79 4.84 -2.87
C ALA A 83 2.06 4.28 -1.65
N ILE A 84 2.77 3.89 -0.59
CA ILE A 84 2.17 3.40 0.66
C ILE A 84 1.34 4.51 1.33
N LEU A 85 1.88 5.74 1.44
CA LEU A 85 1.16 6.86 2.06
C LEU A 85 -0.06 7.28 1.22
N THR A 86 0.06 7.23 -0.10
CA THR A 86 -1.04 7.55 -1.01
C THR A 86 -2.14 6.49 -0.93
N ALA A 87 -1.80 5.19 -0.86
CA ALA A 87 -2.77 4.12 -0.66
C ALA A 87 -3.50 4.26 0.68
N ASP A 88 -2.80 4.65 1.74
CA ASP A 88 -3.41 4.95 3.03
C ASP A 88 -4.41 6.12 2.94
N LEU A 89 -4.03 7.22 2.30
CA LEU A 89 -4.90 8.37 2.09
C LEU A 89 -6.16 8.00 1.28
N LEU A 90 -6.00 7.24 0.20
CA LEU A 90 -7.12 6.76 -0.61
C LEU A 90 -8.05 5.85 0.20
N GLY A 91 -7.50 4.96 1.03
CA GLY A 91 -8.27 4.13 1.95
C GLY A 91 -9.05 4.96 2.97
N GLN A 92 -8.43 5.99 3.56
CA GLN A 92 -9.10 6.89 4.51
C GLN A 92 -10.26 7.65 3.83
N GLN A 93 -10.02 8.19 2.63
CA GLN A 93 -11.05 8.89 1.84
C GLN A 93 -12.20 7.96 1.47
N TRP A 94 -11.90 6.71 1.09
CA TRP A 94 -12.90 5.70 0.76
C TRP A 94 -13.81 5.37 1.94
N LEU A 95 -13.24 5.21 3.14
CA LEU A 95 -14.00 4.92 4.37
C LEU A 95 -14.82 6.11 4.90
N ALA A 96 -14.52 7.32 4.43
CA ALA A 96 -15.24 8.54 4.81
C ALA A 96 -16.44 8.86 3.90
N ARG A 97 -16.63 8.10 2.81
CA ARG A 97 -17.79 8.19 1.91
C ARG A 97 -19.01 7.51 2.53
#